data_AF-A0A1Y4R4N4-F1
#
_entry.id   AF-A0A1Y4R4N4-F1
#
_cell.length_a   1.000
_cell.length_b   1.000
_cell.length_c   1.000
_cell.angle_alpha   90.00
_cell.angle_beta   90.00
_cell.angle_gamma   90.00
#
_symmetry.space_group_name_H-M   'P 1'
#
loop_
_entity.id
_entity.type
_entity.pdbx_description
1 polymer ?
#
loop_
_entity_poly.entity_id
_entity_poly.type
_entity_poly.pdbx_seq_one_letter_code
_entity_poly.pdbx_strand_id
1 'polypeptide(L)'
;MVMSLKSILNSKGMSQYKLSQLCNIPYTTINDIYNERTKLMNCSAETVYKIARALDLSVDYLLDDSLRCSFELFKSNVCHKLKELTDINFVIELLESNQIRVYYERNWFPECFYLLATLDYVSRINNIPLCKEYNDIRQHKLEDVIYPSSIIAMYLLKQDESIKQEAYENSIPEYRKYNIVESEIRNVA
;
A
#
# COMPACT_ATOMS: atom_id res chain seq x y z
N MET A 1 -8.26 5.58 -1.89
CA MET A 1 -9.67 5.18 -1.66
C MET A 1 -9.63 3.75 -1.13
N VAL A 2 -10.21 3.46 0.03
CA VAL A 2 -10.25 2.11 0.62
C VAL A 2 -11.07 1.20 -0.29
N MET A 3 -10.60 -0.01 -0.56
CA MET A 3 -11.29 -1.00 -1.38
C MET A 3 -12.43 -1.64 -0.58
N SER A 4 -13.56 -0.95 -0.49
CA SER A 4 -14.73 -1.44 0.23
C SER A 4 -15.56 -2.43 -0.60
N LEU A 5 -16.46 -3.16 0.05
CA LEU A 5 -17.41 -4.05 -0.63
C LEU A 5 -18.16 -3.32 -1.75
N LYS A 6 -18.39 -2.01 -1.58
CA LYS A 6 -19.01 -1.12 -2.56
C LYS A 6 -18.19 -1.00 -3.85
N SER A 7 -16.89 -0.72 -3.77
CA SER A 7 -16.05 -0.60 -4.98
C SER A 7 -15.94 -1.95 -5.71
N ILE A 8 -15.87 -3.06 -4.96
CA ILE A 8 -15.81 -4.41 -5.54
C ILE A 8 -17.09 -4.72 -6.31
N LEU A 9 -18.26 -4.50 -5.70
CA LEU A 9 -19.55 -4.74 -6.35
C LEU A 9 -19.75 -3.87 -7.59
N ASN A 10 -19.36 -2.59 -7.52
CA ASN A 10 -19.43 -1.68 -8.67
C ASN A 10 -18.53 -2.16 -9.82
N SER A 11 -17.30 -2.60 -9.53
CA SER A 11 -16.38 -3.11 -10.56
C SER A 11 -16.88 -4.38 -11.26
N LYS A 12 -17.62 -5.23 -10.53
CA LYS A 12 -18.22 -6.48 -11.04
C LYS A 12 -19.63 -6.28 -11.61
N GLY A 13 -20.18 -5.05 -11.60
CA GLY A 13 -21.56 -4.78 -12.01
C GLY A 13 -22.60 -5.59 -11.23
N MET A 14 -22.33 -5.89 -9.95
CA MET A 14 -23.15 -6.78 -9.12
C MET A 14 -23.94 -5.97 -8.08
N SER A 15 -25.23 -6.26 -7.93
CA SER A 15 -26.06 -5.63 -6.90
C SER A 15 -25.91 -6.31 -5.53
N GLN A 16 -26.17 -5.57 -4.45
CA GLN A 16 -26.20 -6.11 -3.08
C GLN A 16 -27.20 -7.27 -2.94
N TYR A 17 -28.34 -7.17 -3.61
CA TYR A 17 -29.34 -8.24 -3.64
C TYR A 17 -28.79 -9.51 -4.29
N LYS A 18 -28.13 -9.39 -5.45
CA LYS A 18 -27.51 -10.53 -6.13
C LYS A 18 -26.43 -11.17 -5.26
N LEU A 19 -25.58 -10.36 -4.62
CA LEU A 19 -24.58 -10.88 -3.68
C LEU A 19 -25.24 -11.66 -2.53
N SER A 20 -26.25 -11.06 -1.88
CA SER A 20 -26.99 -11.68 -0.76
C SER A 20 -27.55 -13.05 -1.12
N GLN A 21 -28.13 -13.20 -2.31
CA GLN A 21 -28.62 -14.49 -2.81
C GLN A 21 -27.47 -15.49 -3.06
N LEU A 22 -26.37 -15.04 -3.66
CA LEU A 22 -25.21 -15.90 -3.99
C LEU A 22 -24.49 -16.43 -2.74
N CYS A 23 -24.28 -15.59 -1.73
CA CYS A 23 -23.56 -15.98 -0.51
C CYS A 23 -24.47 -16.52 0.59
N ASN A 24 -25.80 -16.52 0.39
CA ASN A 24 -26.80 -16.91 1.37
C ASN A 24 -26.63 -16.16 2.71
N ILE A 25 -26.45 -14.84 2.62
CA ILE A 25 -26.36 -13.91 3.76
C ILE A 25 -27.52 -12.92 3.65
N PRO A 26 -28.22 -12.59 4.76
CA PRO A 26 -29.32 -11.65 4.74
C PRO A 26 -28.95 -10.32 4.08
N TYR A 27 -29.87 -9.77 3.26
CA TYR A 27 -29.66 -8.51 2.57
C TYR A 27 -29.31 -7.37 3.54
N THR A 28 -29.90 -7.36 4.73
CA THR A 28 -29.61 -6.38 5.79
C THR A 28 -28.14 -6.37 6.17
N THR A 29 -27.54 -7.55 6.38
CA THR A 29 -26.11 -7.69 6.68
C THR A 29 -25.23 -7.23 5.51
N ILE A 30 -25.55 -7.62 4.27
CA ILE A 30 -24.81 -7.16 3.08
C ILE A 30 -24.95 -5.64 2.94
N ASN A 31 -26.11 -5.08 3.26
CA ASN A 31 -26.35 -3.65 3.20
C ASN A 31 -25.57 -2.87 4.26
N ASP A 32 -25.46 -3.40 5.47
CA ASP A 32 -24.66 -2.77 6.53
C ASP A 32 -23.16 -2.82 6.21
N ILE A 33 -22.67 -3.91 5.59
CA ILE A 33 -21.27 -4.00 5.13
C ILE A 33 -21.02 -3.06 3.94
N TYR A 34 -21.93 -3.02 2.96
CA TYR A 34 -21.81 -2.16 1.78
C TYR A 34 -21.77 -0.66 2.13
N ASN A 35 -22.54 -0.25 3.13
CA ASN A 35 -22.56 1.13 3.62
C ASN A 35 -21.55 1.39 4.75
N GLU A 36 -20.61 0.47 4.98
CA GLU A 36 -19.52 0.59 5.96
C GLU A 36 -19.99 0.78 7.43
N ARG A 37 -21.25 0.45 7.73
CA ARG A 37 -21.77 0.40 9.12
C ARG A 37 -21.13 -0.73 9.92
N THR A 38 -20.74 -1.80 9.22
CA THR A 38 -19.99 -2.93 9.77
C THR A 38 -18.79 -3.22 8.88
N LYS A 39 -17.59 -3.29 9.45
CA LYS A 39 -16.39 -3.71 8.72
C LYS A 39 -16.39 -5.22 8.49
N LEU A 40 -15.90 -5.66 7.34
CA LEU A 40 -15.82 -7.09 6.98
C LEU A 40 -15.00 -7.90 8.00
N MET A 41 -13.92 -7.33 8.53
CA MET A 41 -13.09 -7.91 9.60
C MET A 41 -13.88 -8.23 10.89
N ASN A 42 -14.96 -7.51 11.16
CA ASN A 42 -15.77 -7.71 12.36
C ASN A 42 -16.85 -8.79 12.17
N CYS A 43 -17.03 -9.30 10.95
CA CYS A 43 -17.96 -10.38 10.67
C CYS A 43 -17.38 -11.73 11.10
N SER A 44 -18.25 -12.73 11.28
CA SER A 44 -17.79 -14.10 11.51
C SER A 44 -16.94 -14.59 10.33
N ALA A 45 -15.95 -15.46 10.60
CA ALA A 45 -15.11 -16.05 9.57
C ALA A 45 -15.96 -16.74 8.46
N GLU A 46 -17.06 -17.39 8.85
CA GLU A 46 -18.00 -17.99 7.89
C GLU A 46 -18.61 -16.96 6.93
N THR A 47 -19.00 -15.79 7.45
CA THR A 47 -19.58 -14.69 6.64
C THR A 47 -18.55 -14.16 5.65
N VAL A 48 -17.34 -13.87 6.12
CA VAL A 48 -16.24 -13.38 5.28
C VAL A 48 -15.93 -14.38 4.17
N TYR A 49 -15.82 -15.66 4.52
CA TYR A 49 -15.52 -16.73 3.58
C TYR A 49 -16.63 -16.92 2.53
N LYS A 50 -17.91 -16.85 2.91
CA LYS A 50 -19.04 -16.91 1.97
C LYS A 50 -19.04 -15.74 0.99
N ILE A 51 -18.74 -14.53 1.45
CA ILE A 51 -18.62 -13.34 0.59
C ILE A 51 -17.42 -13.49 -0.36
N ALA A 52 -16.26 -13.90 0.15
CA ALA A 52 -15.06 -14.16 -0.65
C ALA A 52 -15.33 -15.11 -1.80
N ARG A 53 -15.92 -16.27 -1.48
CA ARG A 53 -16.28 -17.28 -2.47
C ARG A 53 -17.29 -16.76 -3.50
N ALA A 54 -18.33 -16.02 -3.06
CA ALA A 54 -19.36 -15.50 -3.96
C ALA A 54 -18.82 -14.43 -4.92
N LEU A 55 -17.77 -13.72 -4.53
CA LEU A 55 -17.11 -12.70 -5.34
C LEU A 55 -15.93 -13.25 -6.16
N ASP A 56 -15.57 -14.52 -5.98
CA ASP A 56 -14.38 -15.14 -6.56
C ASP A 56 -13.10 -14.38 -6.18
N LEU A 57 -12.94 -14.15 -4.87
CA LEU A 57 -11.80 -13.46 -4.25
C LEU A 57 -11.25 -14.29 -3.09
N SER A 58 -9.98 -14.11 -2.75
CA SER A 58 -9.43 -14.66 -1.50
C SER A 58 -9.93 -13.87 -0.30
N VAL A 59 -9.94 -14.51 0.87
CA VAL A 59 -10.27 -13.84 2.14
C VAL A 59 -9.26 -12.74 2.43
N ASP A 60 -7.98 -13.00 2.20
CA ASP A 60 -6.91 -12.01 2.39
C ASP A 60 -7.16 -10.78 1.52
N TYR A 61 -7.51 -10.96 0.25
CA TYR A 61 -7.79 -9.84 -0.65
C TYR A 61 -8.93 -8.95 -0.14
N LEU A 62 -9.96 -9.54 0.48
CA LEU A 62 -11.09 -8.80 1.06
C LEU A 62 -10.75 -8.10 2.38
N LEU A 63 -9.76 -8.59 3.11
CA LEU A 63 -9.38 -8.08 4.43
C LEU A 63 -8.13 -7.20 4.40
N ASP A 64 -7.40 -7.17 3.29
CA ASP A 64 -6.13 -6.46 3.10
C ASP A 64 -6.17 -5.00 3.61
N ASP A 65 -7.24 -4.25 3.32
CA ASP A 65 -7.38 -2.87 3.83
C ASP A 65 -7.55 -2.80 5.36
N SER A 66 -8.20 -3.80 5.95
CA SER A 66 -8.35 -3.89 7.42
C SER A 66 -7.07 -4.35 8.10
N LEU A 67 -6.19 -5.02 7.36
CA LEU A 67 -4.88 -5.49 7.82
C LEU A 67 -3.74 -4.53 7.45
N ARG A 68 -4.04 -3.46 6.71
CA ARG A 68 -3.06 -2.47 6.29
C ARG A 68 -2.47 -1.78 7.52
N CYS A 69 -1.16 -1.92 7.67
CA CYS A 69 -0.41 -1.24 8.71
C CYS A 69 -0.22 0.26 8.42
N SER A 70 0.23 1.02 9.43
CA SER A 70 0.61 2.41 9.20
C SER A 70 1.77 2.49 8.21
N PHE A 71 1.86 3.59 7.46
CA PHE A 71 2.91 3.77 6.48
C PHE A 71 4.32 3.72 7.12
N GLU A 72 4.50 4.26 8.33
CA GLU A 72 5.79 4.16 9.05
C GLU A 72 6.16 2.70 9.36
N LEU A 73 5.21 1.89 9.83
CA LEU A 73 5.47 0.47 10.10
C LEU A 73 5.76 -0.28 8.79
N PHE A 74 5.06 0.05 7.71
CA PHE A 74 5.33 -0.49 6.39
C PHE A 74 6.77 -0.21 5.94
N LYS A 75 7.23 1.04 6.04
CA LYS A 75 8.61 1.42 5.70
C LYS A 75 9.63 0.62 6.50
N SER A 76 9.44 0.49 7.81
CA SER A 76 10.30 -0.33 8.67
C SER A 76 10.35 -1.78 8.22
N ASN A 77 9.20 -2.39 7.91
CA ASN A 77 9.14 -3.77 7.43
C ASN A 77 9.92 -3.96 6.12
N VAL A 78 9.80 -3.03 5.18
CA VAL A 78 10.56 -3.06 3.91
C VAL A 78 12.06 -2.94 4.17
N CYS A 79 12.48 -2.04 5.06
CA CYS A 79 13.90 -1.89 5.40
C CYS A 79 14.46 -3.12 6.11
N HIS A 80 13.71 -3.76 7.01
CA HIS A 80 14.10 -5.04 7.62
C HIS A 80 14.24 -6.14 6.56
N LYS A 81 13.25 -6.25 5.67
CA LYS A 81 13.30 -7.21 4.56
C LYS A 81 14.51 -6.99 3.65
N LEU A 82 14.83 -5.74 3.31
CA LEU A 82 16.00 -5.39 2.52
C LEU A 82 17.33 -5.71 3.24
N LYS A 83 17.37 -5.66 4.57
CA LYS A 83 18.55 -6.04 5.36
C LYS A 83 18.73 -7.55 5.49
N GLU A 84 17.64 -8.27 5.68
CA GLU A 84 17.64 -9.73 5.83
C GLU A 84 17.94 -10.44 4.51
N LEU A 85 17.42 -9.90 3.40
CA LEU A 85 17.71 -10.37 2.06
C LEU A 85 18.97 -9.71 1.52
N THR A 86 19.65 -10.38 0.59
CA THR A 86 20.60 -9.67 -0.28
C THR A 86 19.82 -8.76 -1.23
N ASP A 87 20.45 -7.70 -1.71
CA ASP A 87 19.83 -6.76 -2.67
C ASP A 87 19.18 -7.47 -3.86
N ILE A 88 19.88 -8.44 -4.44
CA ILE A 88 19.41 -9.18 -5.61
C ILE A 88 18.20 -10.04 -5.23
N ASN A 89 18.22 -10.70 -4.06
CA ASN A 89 17.10 -11.51 -3.60
C ASN A 89 15.86 -10.65 -3.31
N PHE A 90 16.06 -9.46 -2.72
CA PHE A 90 14.98 -8.50 -2.53
C PHE A 90 14.34 -8.10 -3.87
N VAL A 91 15.16 -7.79 -4.87
CA VAL A 91 14.68 -7.45 -6.23
C VAL A 91 13.89 -8.60 -6.83
N ILE A 92 14.42 -9.83 -6.79
CA ILE A 92 13.75 -11.02 -7.34
C ILE A 92 12.39 -11.21 -6.67
N GLU A 93 12.35 -11.23 -5.33
CA GLU A 93 11.11 -11.46 -4.59
C GLU A 93 10.06 -10.36 -4.84
N LEU A 94 10.49 -9.09 -4.95
CA LEU A 94 9.60 -7.97 -5.22
C LEU A 94 9.02 -8.03 -6.64
N LEU A 95 9.82 -8.48 -7.63
CA LEU A 95 9.36 -8.68 -9.00
C LEU A 95 8.41 -9.87 -9.13
N GLU A 96 8.74 -11.01 -8.52
CA GLU A 96 7.92 -12.23 -8.56
C GLU A 96 6.56 -12.06 -7.85
N SER A 97 6.55 -11.33 -6.73
CA SER A 97 5.32 -11.10 -5.97
C SER A 97 4.37 -10.08 -6.61
N ASN A 98 4.86 -9.28 -7.57
CA ASN A 98 4.11 -8.22 -8.25
C ASN A 98 3.39 -7.23 -7.30
N GLN A 99 3.90 -7.06 -6.07
CA GLN A 99 3.23 -6.27 -5.03
C GLN A 99 3.04 -4.80 -5.40
N ILE A 100 3.97 -4.22 -6.17
CA ILE A 100 3.88 -2.84 -6.66
C ILE A 100 2.60 -2.64 -7.48
N ARG A 101 2.30 -3.56 -8.41
CA ARG A 101 1.09 -3.50 -9.23
C ARG A 101 -0.17 -3.66 -8.39
N VAL A 102 -0.16 -4.63 -7.47
CA VAL A 102 -1.28 -4.86 -6.55
C VAL A 102 -1.61 -3.60 -5.72
N TYR A 103 -0.59 -2.94 -5.18
CA TYR A 103 -0.78 -1.69 -4.42
C TYR A 103 -1.26 -0.54 -5.30
N TYR A 104 -0.78 -0.45 -6.53
CA TYR A 104 -1.24 0.56 -7.48
C TYR A 104 -2.74 0.41 -7.80
N GLU A 105 -3.18 -0.82 -8.12
CA GLU A 105 -4.58 -1.11 -8.43
C GLU A 105 -5.52 -0.89 -7.23
N ARG A 106 -5.00 -1.10 -6.01
CA ARG A 106 -5.71 -0.80 -4.76
C ARG A 106 -5.69 0.69 -4.38
N ASN A 107 -5.01 1.55 -5.13
CA ASN A 107 -4.77 2.95 -4.79
C ASN A 107 -4.01 3.14 -3.46
N TRP A 108 -3.17 2.18 -3.08
CA TRP A 108 -2.24 2.27 -1.95
C TRP A 108 -0.95 2.95 -2.42
N PHE A 109 -1.10 4.21 -2.86
CA PHE A 109 -0.03 4.94 -3.53
C PHE A 109 1.23 5.15 -2.68
N PRO A 110 1.14 5.46 -1.36
CA PRO A 110 2.35 5.61 -0.54
C PRO A 110 3.22 4.34 -0.54
N GLU A 111 2.63 3.19 -0.27
CA GLU A 111 3.32 1.89 -0.23
C GLU A 111 3.81 1.46 -1.62
N CYS A 112 2.97 1.66 -2.65
CA CYS A 112 3.32 1.39 -4.05
C CYS A 112 4.56 2.17 -4.46
N PHE A 113 4.56 3.49 -4.26
CA PHE A 113 5.67 4.33 -4.65
C PHE A 113 6.89 4.12 -3.76
N TYR A 114 6.71 3.80 -2.48
CA TYR A 114 7.82 3.43 -1.60
C TYR A 114 8.54 2.18 -2.12
N LEU A 115 7.81 1.09 -2.41
CA LEU A 115 8.42 -0.13 -2.96
C LEU A 115 9.09 0.10 -4.32
N LEU A 116 8.45 0.88 -5.20
CA LEU A 116 9.03 1.20 -6.50
C LEU A 116 10.29 2.06 -6.38
N ALA A 117 10.32 3.01 -5.44
CA ALA A 117 11.51 3.78 -5.11
C ALA A 117 12.62 2.87 -4.53
N THR A 118 12.27 1.94 -3.64
CA THR A 118 13.22 0.95 -3.11
C THR A 118 13.79 0.08 -4.23
N LEU A 119 12.94 -0.44 -5.12
CA LEU A 119 13.34 -1.24 -6.26
C LEU A 119 14.31 -0.48 -7.17
N ASP A 120 13.95 0.75 -7.54
CA ASP A 120 14.77 1.60 -8.42
C ASP A 120 16.10 1.97 -7.75
N TYR A 121 16.09 2.26 -6.44
CA TYR A 121 17.28 2.53 -5.64
C TYR A 121 18.23 1.33 -5.62
N VAL A 122 17.72 0.15 -5.23
CA VAL A 122 18.50 -1.10 -5.15
C VAL A 122 19.03 -1.48 -6.54
N SER A 123 18.24 -1.24 -7.59
CA SER A 123 18.66 -1.48 -8.96
C SER A 123 19.82 -0.57 -9.37
N ARG A 124 19.75 0.73 -9.06
CA ARG A 124 20.83 1.67 -9.37
C ARG A 124 22.15 1.30 -8.70
N ILE A 125 22.13 1.01 -7.39
CA ILE A 125 23.36 0.71 -6.65
C ILE A 125 24.00 -0.63 -7.07
N ASN A 126 23.22 -1.55 -7.64
CA ASN A 126 23.69 -2.85 -8.12
C ASN A 126 23.86 -2.91 -9.66
N ASN A 127 23.68 -1.79 -10.37
CA ASN A 127 23.72 -1.72 -11.84
C ASN A 127 22.74 -2.69 -12.54
N ILE A 128 21.56 -2.89 -11.95
CA ILE A 128 20.48 -3.71 -12.50
C ILE A 128 19.60 -2.82 -13.40
N PRO A 129 19.25 -3.25 -14.64
CA PRO A 129 18.32 -2.52 -15.47
C PRO A 129 16.93 -2.40 -14.83
N LEU A 130 16.29 -1.24 -14.96
CA LEU A 130 14.95 -1.02 -14.42
C LEU A 130 13.91 -1.92 -15.09
N CYS A 131 13.02 -2.51 -14.29
CA CYS A 131 11.90 -3.29 -14.79
C CYS A 131 10.91 -2.41 -15.57
N LYS A 132 10.73 -2.67 -16.86
CA LYS A 132 9.90 -1.85 -17.76
C LYS A 132 8.40 -1.93 -17.46
N GLU A 133 7.96 -2.98 -16.76
CA GLU A 133 6.54 -3.22 -16.45
C GLU A 133 5.93 -2.15 -15.55
N TYR A 134 6.75 -1.39 -14.80
CA TYR A 134 6.28 -0.32 -13.92
C TYR A 134 6.45 1.08 -14.52
N ASN A 135 6.76 1.21 -15.81
CA ASN A 135 7.00 2.50 -16.44
C ASN A 135 5.79 3.43 -16.43
N ASP A 136 4.59 2.88 -16.49
CA ASP A 136 3.33 3.61 -16.32
C ASP A 136 3.20 4.18 -14.90
N ILE A 137 3.54 3.39 -13.87
CA ILE A 137 3.53 3.84 -12.47
C ILE A 137 4.60 4.92 -12.23
N ARG A 138 5.78 4.80 -12.86
CA ARG A 138 6.89 5.76 -12.76
C ARG A 138 6.56 7.17 -13.28
N GLN A 139 5.47 7.35 -14.01
CA GLN A 139 4.99 8.65 -14.51
C GLN A 139 4.15 9.42 -13.49
N HIS A 140 3.79 8.78 -12.38
CA HIS A 140 2.95 9.35 -11.33
C HIS A 140 3.77 9.67 -10.09
N LYS A 141 3.22 10.53 -9.22
CA LYS A 141 3.75 10.86 -7.89
C LYS A 141 2.61 11.25 -6.95
N LEU A 142 2.89 11.28 -5.65
CA LEU A 142 1.93 11.79 -4.67
C LEU A 142 1.73 13.30 -4.84
N GLU A 143 0.52 13.78 -4.57
CA GLU A 143 0.20 15.21 -4.58
C GLU A 143 0.95 15.92 -3.44
N ASP A 144 0.79 15.42 -2.23
CA ASP A 144 1.44 15.93 -1.02
C ASP A 144 2.77 15.23 -0.72
N VAL A 145 3.67 15.95 -0.07
CA VAL A 145 4.94 15.41 0.42
C VAL A 145 4.73 14.69 1.74
N ILE A 146 5.16 13.42 1.79
CA ILE A 146 5.15 12.61 3.01
C ILE A 146 6.48 12.78 3.73
N TYR A 147 6.42 13.37 4.93
CA TYR A 147 7.56 13.51 5.83
C TYR A 147 7.56 12.42 6.91
N PRO A 148 8.75 11.95 7.36
CA PRO A 148 8.85 11.08 8.51
C PRO A 148 8.28 11.74 9.77
N SER A 149 7.71 10.92 10.65
CA SER A 149 7.10 11.37 11.91
C SER A 149 8.09 12.17 12.80
N SER A 150 9.37 11.84 12.77
CA SER A 150 10.43 12.58 13.46
C SER A 150 10.58 14.01 12.94
N ILE A 151 10.57 14.21 11.63
CA ILE A 151 10.65 15.53 10.98
C ILE A 151 9.41 16.36 11.28
N ILE A 152 8.23 15.75 11.22
CA ILE A 152 6.97 16.43 11.56
C ILE A 152 6.98 16.87 13.03
N ALA A 153 7.43 16.00 13.95
CA ALA A 153 7.52 16.34 15.37
C ALA A 153 8.50 17.51 15.61
N MET A 154 9.68 17.48 14.97
CA MET A 154 10.66 18.57 15.08
C MET A 154 10.11 19.90 14.53
N TYR A 155 9.40 19.85 13.40
CA TYR A 155 8.73 21.00 12.82
C TYR A 155 7.67 21.58 13.76
N LEU A 156 6.82 20.75 14.37
CA LEU A 156 5.78 21.21 15.30
C LEU A 156 6.36 21.88 16.56
N LEU A 157 7.52 21.41 17.04
CA LEU A 157 8.20 21.96 18.20
C LEU A 157 8.90 23.30 17.91
N LYS A 158 9.52 23.42 16.74
CA LYS A 158 10.35 24.60 16.38
C LYS A 158 9.61 25.63 15.52
N GLN A 159 8.53 25.23 14.85
CA GLN A 159 7.80 26.01 13.83
C GLN A 159 8.71 26.57 12.73
N ASP A 160 9.76 25.82 12.40
CA ASP A 160 10.80 26.22 11.45
C ASP A 160 10.70 25.39 10.17
N GLU A 161 10.34 26.03 9.06
CA GLU A 161 10.21 25.40 7.74
C GLU A 161 11.54 24.87 7.19
N SER A 162 12.68 25.39 7.65
CA SER A 162 13.99 24.93 7.19
C SER A 162 14.21 23.45 7.45
N ILE A 163 13.61 22.90 8.50
CA ILE A 163 13.68 21.48 8.88
C ILE A 163 13.08 20.59 7.78
N LYS A 164 11.92 20.99 7.23
CA LYS A 164 11.28 20.25 6.14
C LYS A 164 12.04 20.39 4.83
N GLN A 165 12.56 21.59 4.56
CA GLN A 165 13.33 21.83 3.35
C GLN A 165 14.63 21.01 3.34
N GLU A 166 15.39 21.06 4.43
CA GLU A 166 16.63 20.28 4.58
C GLU A 166 16.37 18.77 4.48
N ALA A 167 15.32 18.27 5.16
CA ALA A 167 14.95 16.86 5.06
C ALA A 167 14.59 16.44 3.63
N TYR A 168 13.88 17.30 2.88
CA TYR A 168 13.53 17.04 1.49
C TYR A 168 14.78 17.04 0.58
N GLU A 169 15.68 18.01 0.77
CA GLU A 169 16.93 18.15 0.00
C GLU A 169 17.95 17.03 0.30
N ASN A 170 17.86 16.40 1.46
CA ASN A 170 18.70 15.25 1.84
C ASN A 170 18.07 13.90 1.49
N SER A 171 16.82 13.86 1.02
CA SER A 171 16.14 12.60 0.71
C SER A 171 16.75 11.87 -0.49
N ILE A 172 16.80 10.55 -0.45
CA ILE A 172 17.23 9.69 -1.54
C ILE A 172 16.43 10.04 -2.83
N PRO A 173 17.09 10.27 -3.99
CA PRO A 173 16.43 10.77 -5.20
C PRO A 173 15.23 9.95 -5.68
N GLU A 174 15.31 8.62 -5.55
CA GLU A 174 14.25 7.69 -5.96
C GLU A 174 12.97 7.85 -5.14
N TYR A 175 13.08 8.14 -3.83
CA TYR A 175 11.93 8.39 -2.95
C TYR A 175 11.41 9.81 -3.15
N ARG A 176 12.32 10.79 -3.23
CA ARG A 176 11.98 12.20 -3.46
C ARG A 176 11.18 12.38 -4.74
N LYS A 177 11.48 11.62 -5.80
CA LYS A 177 10.72 11.60 -7.05
C LYS A 177 9.22 11.41 -6.83
N TYR A 178 8.82 10.60 -5.86
CA TYR A 178 7.43 10.31 -5.54
C TYR A 178 6.87 11.16 -4.40
N ASN A 179 7.56 12.24 -4.02
CA ASN A 179 7.21 13.08 -2.88
C ASN A 179 7.25 12.34 -1.53
N ILE A 180 8.13 11.35 -1.40
CA ILE A 180 8.40 10.65 -0.13
C ILE A 180 9.77 11.09 0.38
N VAL A 181 9.81 11.65 1.60
CA VAL A 181 11.06 12.02 2.26
C VAL A 181 11.58 10.81 3.02
N GLU A 182 12.62 10.20 2.46
CA GLU A 182 13.38 9.13 3.09
C GLU A 182 14.88 9.40 2.87
N SER A 183 15.65 9.50 3.94
CA SER A 183 17.08 9.82 3.90
C SER A 183 17.95 8.58 4.01
N GLU A 184 17.43 7.52 4.65
CA GLU A 184 18.22 6.32 4.93
C GLU A 184 17.35 5.08 5.02
N ILE A 185 17.69 4.05 4.24
CA ILE A 185 16.97 2.77 4.24
C ILE A 185 17.82 1.58 4.70
N ARG A 186 19.13 1.79 4.91
CA ARG A 186 20.08 0.73 5.29
C ARG A 186 20.51 0.76 6.74
N ASN A 187 20.59 1.91 7.39
CA ASN A 187 20.89 1.99 8.82
C ASN A 187 19.64 2.35 9.63
N VAL A 188 18.65 1.46 9.62
CA VAL A 188 17.60 1.52 10.65
C VAL A 188 18.22 1.04 11.97
N ALA A 189 18.51 1.95 12.89
CA ALA A 189 19.05 1.63 14.22
C ALA A 189 17.95 1.06 15.13
#